data_AF-A0A841TBX2-F1
#
_entry.id   AF-A0A841TBX2-F1
#
_cell.length_a   1.000
_cell.length_b   1.000
_cell.length_c   1.000
_cell.angle_alpha   90.00
_cell.angle_beta   90.00
_cell.angle_gamma   90.00
#
_symmetry.space_group_name_H-M   'P 1'
#
loop_
_entity.id
_entity.type
_entity.pdbx_description
1 polymer ?
#
loop_
_entity_poly.entity_id
_entity_poly.type
_entity_poly.pdbx_seq_one_letter_code
_entity_poly.pdbx_strand_id
1 'polypeptide(L)'
;MANEVSVKKIPITLDRERNLIVDLNTFCSLEDIYGSHKAAIDALKSGSFKAIRTFLWLTLVHEDETLTEHKVGQLLGAANMSAIADVILESIPGADVPGKS
;
A
#
# COMPACT_ATOMS: atom_id res chain seq x y z
N MET A 1 -22.73 4.72 -20.43
CA MET A 1 -21.26 4.82 -20.62
C MET A 1 -20.66 4.52 -19.27
N ALA A 2 -20.10 3.33 -19.08
CA ALA A 2 -19.44 2.98 -17.82
C ALA A 2 -18.19 3.83 -17.72
N ASN A 3 -18.12 4.70 -16.70
CA ASN A 3 -16.94 5.47 -16.39
C ASN A 3 -15.91 4.45 -15.89
N GLU A 4 -15.00 3.99 -16.77
CA GLU A 4 -13.90 3.12 -16.37
C GLU A 4 -13.05 3.90 -15.37
N VAL A 5 -13.26 3.63 -14.08
CA VAL A 5 -12.35 4.08 -13.03
C VAL A 5 -11.02 3.39 -13.30
N SER A 6 -10.10 4.07 -13.96
CA SER A 6 -8.79 3.53 -14.29
C SER A 6 -7.96 3.47 -13.00
N VAL A 7 -8.02 2.31 -12.35
CA VAL A 7 -7.21 2.04 -11.16
C VAL A 7 -5.74 1.96 -11.58
N LYS A 8 -4.92 2.88 -11.06
CA LYS A 8 -3.49 2.96 -11.39
C LYS A 8 -2.76 1.75 -10.84
N LYS A 9 -2.08 1.02 -11.71
CA LYS A 9 -1.17 -0.08 -11.35
C LYS A 9 0.24 0.46 -11.22
N ILE A 10 0.87 0.26 -10.07
CA ILE A 10 2.25 0.69 -9.83
C ILE A 10 3.13 -0.56 -9.72
N PRO A 11 4.06 -0.78 -10.67
CA PRO A 11 4.90 -1.97 -10.64
C PRO A 11 5.90 -1.91 -9.48
N ILE A 12 6.11 -3.04 -8.84
CA ILE A 12 7.09 -3.22 -7.76
C ILE A 12 7.71 -4.61 -7.84
N THR A 13 8.99 -4.72 -7.54
CA THR A 13 9.69 -6.00 -7.47
C THR A 13 9.87 -6.41 -6.02
N LEU A 14 9.21 -7.50 -5.63
CA LEU A 14 9.37 -8.15 -4.32
C LEU A 14 10.05 -9.51 -4.53
N ASP A 15 9.31 -10.60 -4.36
CA ASP A 15 9.68 -11.95 -4.82
C ASP A 15 9.58 -12.10 -6.34
N ARG A 16 8.61 -11.41 -6.95
CA ARG A 16 8.40 -11.30 -8.38
C ARG A 16 7.94 -9.88 -8.73
N GLU A 17 7.82 -9.59 -10.01
CA GLU A 17 7.10 -8.40 -10.45
C GLU A 17 5.63 -8.51 -10.00
N ARG A 18 5.18 -7.47 -9.30
CA ARG A 18 3.83 -7.31 -8.77
C ARG A 18 3.35 -5.90 -9.08
N ASN A 19 2.04 -5.70 -8.97
CA ASN A 19 1.43 -4.39 -9.16
C ASN A 19 0.74 -3.97 -7.88
N LEU A 20 1.03 -2.78 -7.38
CA LEU A 20 0.24 -2.18 -6.30
C LEU A 20 -1.01 -1.55 -6.90
N ILE A 21 -2.15 -1.83 -6.28
CA ILE A 21 -3.43 -1.19 -6.56
C ILE A 21 -3.98 -0.59 -5.27
N VAL A 22 -4.27 0.71 -5.33
CA VAL A 22 -5.03 1.41 -4.30
C VAL A 22 -6.42 1.68 -4.88
N ASP A 23 -7.35 0.77 -4.62
CA ASP A 23 -8.75 0.91 -5.00
C ASP A 23 -9.63 1.28 -3.80
N LEU A 24 -10.95 1.35 -4.00
CA LEU A 24 -11.89 1.67 -2.93
C LEU A 24 -11.90 0.60 -1.83
N ASN A 25 -11.68 -0.67 -2.15
CA ASN A 25 -11.64 -1.74 -1.14
C ASN A 25 -10.42 -1.60 -0.25
N THR A 26 -9.28 -1.19 -0.80
CA THR A 26 -8.08 -0.84 -0.03
C THR A 26 -8.41 0.27 0.96
N PHE A 27 -9.09 1.34 0.52
CA PHE A 27 -9.47 2.42 1.43
C PHE A 27 -10.44 1.99 2.53
N CYS A 28 -11.50 1.26 2.20
CA CYS A 28 -12.42 0.73 3.21
C CYS A 28 -11.70 -0.15 4.23
N SER A 29 -10.83 -1.03 3.77
CA SER A 29 -10.03 -1.91 4.66
C SER A 29 -9.09 -1.11 5.56
N LEU A 30 -8.49 -0.03 5.06
CA LEU A 30 -7.65 0.85 5.85
C LEU A 30 -8.47 1.60 6.91
N GLU A 31 -9.67 2.06 6.58
CA GLU A 31 -10.57 2.71 7.55
C GLU A 31 -11.02 1.74 8.64
N ASP A 32 -11.35 0.50 8.29
CA ASP A 32 -11.71 -0.54 9.26
C ASP A 32 -10.57 -0.84 10.26
N ILE A 33 -9.31 -0.80 9.79
CA ILE A 33 -8.13 -1.10 10.61
C ILE A 33 -7.66 0.11 11.44
N TYR A 34 -7.65 1.31 10.86
CA TYR A 34 -7.06 2.51 11.47
C TYR A 34 -8.09 3.54 11.96
N GLY A 35 -9.37 3.32 11.68
CA GLY A 35 -10.49 4.22 11.99
C GLY A 35 -10.67 5.39 11.02
N SER A 36 -9.65 5.74 10.22
CA SER A 36 -9.76 6.72 9.14
C SER A 36 -8.60 6.61 8.16
N HIS A 37 -8.82 7.07 6.93
CA HIS A 37 -7.77 7.14 5.91
C HIS A 37 -6.57 8.00 6.37
N LYS A 38 -6.82 9.11 7.06
CA LYS A 38 -5.77 9.98 7.60
C LYS A 38 -4.90 9.26 8.62
N ALA A 39 -5.49 8.54 9.56
CA ALA A 39 -4.75 7.78 10.57
C ALA A 39 -3.87 6.68 9.93
N ALA A 40 -4.37 6.06 8.86
CA ALA A 40 -3.60 5.08 8.11
C ALA A 40 -2.36 5.70 7.44
N ILE A 41 -2.51 6.84 6.74
CA ILE A 41 -1.37 7.57 6.15
C ILE A 41 -0.38 8.03 7.23
N ASP A 42 -0.86 8.59 8.34
CA ASP A 42 0.00 9.07 9.42
C ASP A 42 0.81 7.91 10.04
N ALA A 43 0.19 6.72 10.18
CA ALA A 43 0.89 5.51 10.61
C ALA A 43 1.97 5.05 9.61
N LEU A 44 1.69 5.12 8.30
CA LEU A 44 2.68 4.82 7.26
C LEU A 44 3.86 5.80 7.31
N LYS A 45 3.58 7.11 7.39
CA LYS A 45 4.59 8.19 7.47
C LYS A 45 5.47 8.10 8.72
N SER A 46 4.95 7.55 9.81
CA SER A 46 5.72 7.32 11.03
C SER A 46 6.81 6.23 10.89
N GLY A 47 6.81 5.47 9.80
CA GLY A 47 7.70 4.33 9.60
C GLY A 47 7.25 3.07 10.35
N SER A 48 5.98 2.99 10.77
CA SER A 48 5.45 1.82 11.46
C SER A 48 5.55 0.57 10.60
N PHE A 49 6.30 -0.43 11.06
CA PHE A 49 6.50 -1.69 10.33
C PHE A 49 5.18 -2.40 10.08
N LYS A 50 4.28 -2.35 11.07
CA LYS A 50 2.93 -2.91 10.93
C LYS A 50 2.15 -2.17 9.84
N ALA A 51 2.22 -0.83 9.82
CA ALA A 51 1.54 -0.06 8.78
C ALA A 51 2.07 -0.37 7.39
N ILE A 52 3.39 -0.37 7.20
CA ILE A 52 4.00 -0.70 5.89
C ILE A 52 3.56 -2.08 5.43
N ARG A 53 3.58 -3.08 6.33
CA ARG A 53 3.16 -4.45 6.04
C ARG A 53 1.67 -4.54 5.68
N THR A 54 0.80 -3.88 6.47
CA THR A 54 -0.64 -3.86 6.24
C THR A 54 -0.98 -3.20 4.90
N PHE A 55 -0.41 -2.02 4.62
CA PHE A 55 -0.62 -1.32 3.35
C PHE A 55 -0.15 -2.15 2.16
N LEU A 56 1.04 -2.74 2.23
CA LEU A 56 1.55 -3.56 1.15
C LEU A 56 0.65 -4.77 0.88
N TRP A 57 0.14 -5.39 1.94
CA TRP A 57 -0.77 -6.52 1.79
C TRP A 57 -2.09 -6.12 1.14
N LEU A 58 -2.74 -5.05 1.62
CA LEU A 58 -4.00 -4.59 1.05
C LEU A 58 -3.86 -4.16 -0.41
N THR A 59 -2.72 -3.60 -0.78
CA THR A 59 -2.45 -3.18 -2.16
C THR A 59 -2.07 -4.34 -3.09
N LEU A 60 -1.80 -5.54 -2.57
CA LEU A 60 -1.43 -6.74 -3.34
C LEU A 60 -2.51 -7.82 -3.36
N VAL A 61 -3.46 -7.82 -2.43
CA VAL A 61 -4.45 -8.90 -2.28
C VAL A 61 -5.36 -9.05 -3.50
N HIS A 62 -5.54 -7.98 -4.29
CA HIS A 62 -6.27 -8.03 -5.56
C HIS A 62 -5.57 -8.90 -6.62
N GLU A 63 -4.25 -9.04 -6.55
CA GLU A 63 -3.46 -9.82 -7.51
C GLU A 63 -3.36 -11.28 -7.06
N ASP A 64 -3.42 -11.52 -5.75
CA ASP A 64 -3.32 -12.83 -5.13
C ASP A 64 -4.09 -12.84 -3.80
N GLU A 65 -5.34 -13.32 -3.86
CA GLU A 65 -6.23 -13.42 -2.70
C GLU A 65 -5.72 -14.38 -1.62
N THR A 66 -4.70 -15.21 -1.93
CA THR A 66 -4.09 -16.14 -0.96
C THR A 66 -2.95 -15.50 -0.14
N LEU A 67 -2.58 -14.26 -0.47
CA LEU A 67 -1.64 -13.47 0.31
C LEU A 67 -2.23 -13.13 1.67
N THR A 68 -1.41 -13.34 2.69
CA THR A 68 -1.71 -12.91 4.05
C THR A 68 -0.76 -11.80 4.43
N GLU A 69 -1.16 -10.98 5.39
CA GLU A 69 -0.32 -9.92 5.94
C GLU A 69 1.04 -10.48 6.42
N HIS A 70 1.04 -11.68 7.00
CA HIS A 70 2.25 -12.36 7.44
C HIS A 70 3.18 -12.72 6.27
N LYS A 71 2.65 -13.33 5.19
CA LYS A 71 3.45 -13.68 4.00
C LYS A 71 4.07 -12.43 3.36
N VAL A 72 3.32 -11.34 3.28
CA VAL A 72 3.83 -10.06 2.76
C VAL A 72 4.95 -9.52 3.65
N GLY A 73 4.82 -9.64 4.96
CA GLY A 73 5.91 -9.31 5.89
C GLY A 73 7.20 -10.10 5.66
N GLN A 74 7.12 -11.33 5.15
CA GLN A 74 8.29 -12.15 4.81
C GLN A 74 8.99 -11.69 3.51
N LEU A 75 8.30 -10.92 2.67
CA LEU A 75 8.86 -10.31 1.46
C LEU A 75 9.63 -9.00 1.78
N LEU A 76 9.47 -8.49 2.99
CA LEU A 76 10.08 -7.25 3.45
C LEU A 76 11.33 -7.54 4.28
N GLY A 77 12.37 -6.77 4.04
CA GLY A 77 13.57 -6.70 4.87
C GLY A 77 13.75 -5.30 5.45
N ALA A 78 14.52 -5.19 6.53
CA ALA A 78 14.84 -3.87 7.11
C ALA A 78 15.50 -2.92 6.09
N ALA A 79 16.24 -3.49 5.11
CA ALA A 79 16.97 -2.72 4.11
C ALA A 79 16.09 -2.08 3.01
N ASN A 80 14.95 -2.69 2.65
CA ASN A 80 14.10 -2.19 1.57
C ASN A 80 12.82 -1.50 2.08
N MET A 81 12.51 -1.63 3.37
CA MET A 81 11.26 -1.16 3.95
C MET A 81 10.99 0.34 3.79
N SER A 82 12.01 1.21 3.85
CA SER A 82 11.82 2.66 3.60
C SER A 82 11.39 2.91 2.16
N ALA A 83 12.07 2.29 1.19
CA ALA A 83 11.74 2.44 -0.22
C ALA A 83 10.33 1.89 -0.54
N ILE A 84 9.94 0.79 0.11
CA ILE A 84 8.58 0.26 0.00
C ILE A 84 7.55 1.25 0.56
N ALA A 85 7.81 1.84 1.72
CA ALA A 85 6.91 2.84 2.32
C ALA A 85 6.73 4.05 1.39
N ASP A 86 7.81 4.52 0.77
CA ASP A 86 7.78 5.63 -0.20
C ASP A 86 6.94 5.27 -1.43
N VAL A 87 7.15 4.08 -2.02
CA VAL A 87 6.37 3.61 -3.18
C VAL A 87 4.88 3.48 -2.82
N ILE A 88 4.55 2.97 -1.64
CA ILE A 88 3.17 2.92 -1.15
C ILE A 88 2.61 4.33 -1.01
N LEU A 89 3.35 5.26 -0.42
CA LEU A 89 2.87 6.63 -0.22
C LEU A 89 2.61 7.34 -1.57
N GLU A 90 3.50 7.16 -2.55
CA GLU A 90 3.34 7.66 -3.92
C GLU A 90 2.15 7.01 -4.66
N SER A 91 1.73 5.82 -4.23
CA SER A 91 0.59 5.11 -4.82
C SER A 91 -0.77 5.63 -4.37
N ILE A 92 -0.82 6.36 -3.25
CA ILE A 92 -2.07 6.83 -2.65
C ILE A 92 -2.47 8.17 -3.29
N PRO A 93 -3.62 8.25 -3.99
CA PRO A 93 -4.16 9.50 -4.50
C PRO A 93 -4.35 10.54 -3.38
N GLY A 94 -3.80 11.74 -3.56
CA GLY A 94 -3.95 12.85 -2.61
C GLY A 94 -3.07 12.76 -1.35
N ALA A 95 -2.19 11.75 -1.25
CA ALA A 95 -1.17 11.76 -0.21
C ALA A 95 -0.10 12.82 -0.53
N ASP A 96 0.10 13.75 0.41
CA ASP A 96 1.20 14.71 0.35
C ASP A 96 2.53 13.97 0.61
N VAL A 97 3.33 13.78 -0.44
CA VAL A 97 4.64 13.12 -0.39
C VAL A 97 5.70 14.19 -0.09
N PRO A 98 6.36 14.17 1.07
CA PRO A 98 7.40 15.15 1.37
C PRO A 98 8.55 15.04 0.36
N GLY A 99 8.83 16.12 -0.39
CA GLY A 99 10.04 16.21 -1.23
C GLY A 99 9.87 16.16 -2.75
N LYS A 100 8.64 16.13 -3.28
CA LYS A 100 8.38 16.48 -4.70
C LYS A 100 7.57 17.77 -4.78
N SER A 101 8.28 18.89 -4.90
CA SER A 101 7.76 20.19 -5.35
C SER A 101 7.75 20.26 -6.88
#